data_AF-A0A3B0KU06-F1
#
_entry.id   AF-A0A3B0KU06-F1
#
_cell.length_a   1.000
_cell.length_b   1.000
_cell.length_c   1.000
_cell.angle_alpha   90.00
_cell.angle_beta   90.00
_cell.angle_gamma   90.00
#
_symmetry.space_group_name_H-M   'P 1'
#
loop_
_entity.id
_entity.type
_entity.pdbx_description
1 polymer ?
#
loop_
_entity_poly.entity_id
_entity_poly.type
_entity_poly.pdbx_seq_one_letter_code
_entity_poly.pdbx_strand_id
1 'polypeptide(L)'
;ISFVWISISLVGGVLVSLICLRQTDLKSLIAYSSVAHMGIVLAGLLTMTYWGLSGSYTLMIAHGLCSSGLFCLANVSYERLGSRSLLINKGLLNFMP
;
A
#
# COMPACT_ATOMS: atom_id res chain seq x y z
N ILE A 1 -15.41 10.80 20.25
CA ILE A 1 -15.26 9.43 19.72
C ILE A 1 -14.39 9.38 18.47
N SER A 2 -14.65 10.22 17.47
CA SER A 2 -13.91 10.30 16.20
C SER A 2 -12.41 10.51 16.36
N PHE A 3 -11.98 11.35 17.32
CA PHE A 3 -10.55 11.58 17.58
C PHE A 3 -9.79 10.31 18.01
N VAL A 4 -10.42 9.42 18.77
CA VAL A 4 -9.81 8.15 19.20
C VAL A 4 -9.56 7.26 17.98
N TRP A 5 -10.55 7.14 17.10
CA TRP A 5 -10.43 6.36 15.86
C TRP A 5 -9.38 6.93 14.90
N ILE A 6 -9.31 8.26 14.76
CA ILE A 6 -8.28 8.94 13.95
C ILE A 6 -6.88 8.68 14.53
N SER A 7 -6.71 8.75 15.85
CA SER A 7 -5.42 8.49 16.48
C SER A 7 -4.96 7.04 16.26
N ILE A 8 -5.87 6.08 16.37
CA ILE A 8 -5.61 4.66 16.12
C ILE A 8 -5.27 4.40 14.66
N SER A 9 -5.99 5.02 13.71
CA SER A 9 -5.74 4.80 12.29
C SER A 9 -4.40 5.40 11.85
N LEU A 10 -4.01 6.55 12.39
CA LEU A 10 -2.71 7.17 12.11
C LEU A 10 -1.56 6.39 12.74
N VAL A 11 -1.64 6.04 14.03
CA VAL A 11 -0.59 5.25 14.70
C VAL A 11 -0.48 3.86 14.07
N GLY A 12 -1.60 3.20 13.80
CA GLY A 12 -1.63 1.92 13.10
C GLY A 12 -1.04 2.01 11.70
N GLY A 13 -1.36 3.06 10.93
CA GLY A 13 -0.78 3.30 9.61
C GLY A 13 0.74 3.45 9.62
N VAL A 14 1.28 4.15 10.63
CA VAL A 14 2.74 4.30 10.81
C VAL A 14 3.39 2.97 11.21
N LEU A 15 2.78 2.20 12.10
CA LEU A 15 3.32 0.88 12.47
C LEU A 15 3.34 -0.09 11.29
N VAL A 16 2.27 -0.11 10.50
CA VAL A 16 2.18 -0.96 9.31
C VAL A 16 3.20 -0.54 8.24
N SER A 17 3.45 0.75 8.05
CA SER A 17 4.47 1.21 7.10
C SER A 17 5.89 0.81 7.54
N LEU A 18 6.18 0.82 8.84
CA LEU A 18 7.45 0.31 9.37
C LEU A 18 7.60 -1.21 9.15
N ILE A 19 6.53 -1.99 9.36
CA ILE A 19 6.51 -3.43 9.08
C ILE A 19 6.72 -3.67 7.57
N CYS A 20 6.10 -2.86 6.73
CA CYS A 20 6.24 -2.93 5.27
C CYS A 20 7.71 -2.80 4.83
N LEU A 21 8.52 -1.93 5.45
CA LEU A 21 9.94 -1.77 5.10
C LEU A 21 10.79 -3.04 5.34
N ARG A 22 10.34 -3.94 6.22
CA ARG A 22 11.04 -5.18 6.53
C ARG A 22 10.57 -6.36 5.67
N GLN A 23 9.51 -6.18 4.87
CA GLN A 23 8.93 -7.25 4.11
C GLN A 23 9.78 -7.60 2.89
N THR A 24 10.20 -8.87 2.80
CA THR A 24 11.02 -9.37 1.69
C THR A 24 10.20 -9.87 0.51
N ASP A 25 8.94 -10.25 0.73
CA ASP A 25 8.06 -10.80 -0.30
C ASP A 25 7.22 -9.71 -0.98
N LEU A 26 7.25 -9.67 -2.32
CA LEU A 26 6.60 -8.65 -3.14
C LEU A 26 5.08 -8.55 -2.93
N LYS A 27 4.36 -9.68 -2.92
CA LYS A 27 2.89 -9.68 -2.75
C LYS A 27 2.47 -9.13 -1.39
N SER A 28 3.17 -9.52 -0.33
CA SER A 28 2.92 -9.01 1.02
C SER A 28 3.36 -7.56 1.18
N LEU A 29 4.43 -7.13 0.50
CA LEU A 29 4.85 -5.72 0.52
C LEU A 29 3.71 -4.83 -0.01
N ILE A 30 3.12 -5.20 -1.16
CA ILE A 30 1.99 -4.47 -1.76
C ILE A 30 0.75 -4.51 -0.85
N ALA A 31 0.52 -5.63 -0.14
CA ALA A 31 -0.61 -5.75 0.78
C ALA A 31 -0.44 -4.94 2.08
N TYR A 32 0.76 -4.86 2.64
CA TYR A 32 0.97 -4.04 3.86
C TYR A 32 0.96 -2.55 3.54
N SER A 33 1.53 -2.13 2.40
CA SER A 33 1.44 -0.72 1.99
C SER A 33 -0.02 -0.30 1.73
N SER A 34 -0.86 -1.17 1.18
CA SER A 34 -2.29 -0.86 0.96
C SER A 34 -3.06 -0.63 2.25
N VAL A 35 -2.78 -1.40 3.30
CA VAL A 35 -3.38 -1.21 4.63
C VAL A 35 -3.01 0.16 5.21
N ALA A 36 -1.77 0.62 5.02
CA ALA A 36 -1.35 1.96 5.48
C ALA A 36 -2.13 3.07 4.74
N HIS A 37 -2.30 2.96 3.42
CA HIS A 37 -3.10 3.92 2.65
C HIS A 37 -4.57 3.94 3.11
N MET A 38 -5.18 2.79 3.40
CA MET A 38 -6.56 2.72 3.90
C MET A 38 -6.71 3.32 5.31
N GLY A 39 -5.68 3.25 6.15
CA GLY A 39 -5.66 3.96 7.44
C GLY A 39 -5.77 5.48 7.29
N ILE A 40 -5.18 6.05 6.24
CA ILE A 40 -5.28 7.48 5.90
C ILE A 40 -6.69 7.80 5.38
N VAL A 41 -7.28 6.94 4.56
CA VAL A 41 -8.68 7.09 4.10
C VAL A 41 -9.64 7.15 5.29
N LEU A 42 -9.50 6.22 6.24
CA LEU A 42 -10.33 6.18 7.45
C LEU A 42 -10.18 7.48 8.26
N ALA A 43 -8.94 7.95 8.46
CA ALA A 43 -8.67 9.21 9.15
C ALA A 43 -9.36 10.39 8.45
N GLY A 44 -9.24 10.47 7.12
CA GLY A 44 -9.84 11.53 6.30
C GLY A 44 -11.36 11.53 6.34
N LEU A 45 -12.00 10.36 6.22
CA LEU A 45 -13.45 10.21 6.31
C LEU A 45 -13.98 10.64 7.68
N LEU A 46 -13.29 10.28 8.76
CA LEU A 46 -13.71 10.59 10.13
C LEU A 46 -13.57 12.08 10.51
N THR A 47 -12.85 12.88 9.72
CA THR A 47 -12.81 14.34 9.92
C THR A 47 -14.10 15.06 9.50
N MET A 48 -14.94 14.44 8.66
CA MET A 48 -16.18 15.03 8.12
C MET A 48 -16.02 16.43 7.51
N THR A 49 -14.82 16.76 7.01
CA THR A 49 -14.56 18.01 6.29
C THR A 49 -14.66 17.77 4.78
N TYR A 50 -15.05 18.81 4.01
CA TYR A 50 -15.11 18.73 2.55
C TYR A 50 -13.75 18.33 1.92
N TRP A 51 -12.66 18.86 2.49
CA TRP A 51 -11.30 18.51 2.09
C TRP A 51 -10.94 17.05 2.43
N GLY A 52 -11.31 16.58 3.62
CA GLY A 52 -11.10 15.20 4.04
C GLY A 52 -11.85 14.19 3.18
N LEU A 53 -13.13 14.48 2.87
CA LEU A 53 -13.96 13.63 2.02
C LEU A 53 -13.43 13.57 0.58
N SER A 54 -13.15 14.72 -0.04
CA SER A 54 -12.60 14.76 -1.41
C SER A 54 -11.21 14.09 -1.51
N GLY A 55 -10.34 14.31 -0.52
CA GLY A 55 -9.05 13.63 -0.42
C GLY A 55 -9.17 12.11 -0.23
N SER A 56 -10.06 11.65 0.64
CA SER A 56 -10.28 10.22 0.86
C SER A 56 -10.81 9.50 -0.39
N TYR A 57 -11.73 10.14 -1.11
CA TYR A 57 -12.31 9.61 -2.34
C TYR A 57 -11.29 9.49 -3.47
N THR A 58 -10.50 10.54 -3.67
CA THR A 58 -9.41 10.52 -4.68
C THR A 58 -8.36 9.47 -4.35
N LEU A 59 -8.00 9.31 -3.07
CA LEU A 59 -7.04 8.29 -2.64
C LEU A 59 -7.56 6.86 -2.82
N MET A 60 -8.85 6.60 -2.59
CA MET A 60 -9.46 5.29 -2.86
C MET A 60 -9.36 4.89 -4.33
N ILE A 61 -9.67 5.81 -5.25
CA ILE A 61 -9.58 5.56 -6.69
C ILE A 61 -8.12 5.34 -7.10
N ALA A 62 -7.23 6.24 -6.71
CA ALA A 62 -5.81 6.15 -7.04
C ALA A 62 -5.18 4.84 -6.50
N HIS A 63 -5.54 4.47 -5.27
CA HIS A 63 -5.08 3.24 -4.66
C HIS A 63 -5.57 1.99 -5.39
N GLY A 64 -6.85 1.95 -5.79
CA GLY A 64 -7.42 0.82 -6.53
C GLY A 64 -6.69 0.57 -7.86
N LEU A 65 -6.38 1.64 -8.60
CA LEU A 65 -5.67 1.56 -9.87
C LEU A 65 -4.18 1.19 -9.67
N CYS A 66 -3.50 1.82 -8.71
CA CYS A 66 -2.08 1.58 -8.48
C CYS A 66 -1.81 0.16 -7.93
N SER A 67 -2.57 -0.28 -6.91
CA SER A 67 -2.38 -1.59 -6.30
C SER A 67 -2.64 -2.74 -7.27
N SER A 68 -3.70 -2.65 -8.08
CA SER A 68 -3.99 -3.68 -9.09
C SER A 68 -2.88 -3.77 -10.15
N GLY A 69 -2.35 -2.63 -10.61
CA GLY A 69 -1.18 -2.59 -11.49
C GLY A 69 0.06 -3.24 -10.85
N LEU A 70 0.37 -2.92 -9.60
CA LEU A 70 1.50 -3.52 -8.87
C LEU A 70 1.32 -5.02 -8.66
N PHE A 71 0.11 -5.50 -8.35
CA PHE A 71 -0.16 -6.94 -8.24
C PHE A 71 0.02 -7.67 -9.57
N CYS A 72 -0.38 -7.05 -10.68
CA CYS A 72 -0.14 -7.59 -12.02
C CYS A 72 1.37 -7.70 -12.31
N LEU A 73 2.13 -6.62 -12.08
CA LEU A 73 3.58 -6.60 -12.28
C LEU A 73 4.32 -7.60 -11.37
N ALA A 74 3.87 -7.74 -10.12
CA ALA A 74 4.40 -8.74 -9.20
C ALA A 74 4.13 -10.18 -9.69
N ASN A 75 3.02 -10.40 -10.42
CA ASN A 75 2.75 -11.70 -11.02
C ASN A 75 3.62 -11.96 -12.25
N VAL A 76 3.79 -10.97 -13.13
CA VAL A 76 4.67 -11.10 -14.30
C VAL A 76 6.11 -11.39 -13.89
N SER A 77 6.64 -10.70 -12.88
CA SER A 77 7.98 -10.99 -12.35
C SER A 77 8.07 -12.40 -11.73
N TYR A 78 7.03 -12.86 -11.05
CA TYR A 78 6.95 -14.22 -10.51
C TYR A 78 6.95 -15.29 -11.61
N GLU A 79 6.21 -15.10 -12.70
CA GLU A 79 6.18 -16.04 -13.83
C GLU A 79 7.54 -16.16 -14.53
N ARG A 80 8.36 -15.11 -14.51
CA ARG A 80 9.68 -15.10 -15.17
C ARG A 80 10.81 -15.66 -14.31
N LEU A 81 10.81 -15.35 -13.02
CA LEU A 81 11.90 -15.73 -12.11
C LEU A 81 11.54 -16.92 -11.21
N GLY A 82 10.25 -17.30 -11.14
CA GLY A 82 9.75 -18.36 -10.25
C GLY A 82 9.80 -18.01 -8.76
N SER A 83 10.15 -16.77 -8.41
CA SER A 83 10.39 -16.34 -7.02
C SER A 83 9.61 -15.07 -6.66
N ARG A 84 9.18 -14.97 -5.41
CA ARG A 84 8.44 -13.82 -4.86
C ARG A 84 9.30 -12.85 -4.04
N SER A 85 10.57 -13.20 -3.82
CA SER A 85 11.48 -12.47 -2.95
C SER A 85 12.11 -11.29 -3.69
N LEU A 86 12.05 -10.10 -3.09
CA LEU A 86 12.70 -8.88 -3.57
C LEU A 86 14.21 -9.05 -3.78
N LEU A 87 14.86 -9.86 -2.94
CA LEU A 87 16.32 -10.08 -3.01
C LEU A 87 16.72 -10.81 -4.29
N ILE A 88 15.92 -11.80 -4.69
CA ILE A 88 16.16 -12.59 -5.90
C ILE A 88 15.79 -11.77 -7.14
N ASN A 89 14.74 -10.94 -7.03
CA ASN A 89 14.26 -10.07 -8.10
C ASN A 89 15.09 -8.78 -8.24
N LYS A 90 16.20 -8.64 -7.50
CA LYS A 90 17.11 -7.50 -7.61
C LYS A 90 17.81 -7.49 -8.98
N GLY A 91 17.93 -6.32 -9.60
CA GLY A 91 18.62 -6.18 -10.89
C GLY A 91 17.75 -6.50 -12.12
N LEU A 92 16.44 -6.70 -11.93
CA LEU A 92 15.48 -6.93 -13.02
C LEU A 92 15.49 -5.86 -14.11
N LEU A 93 15.84 -4.61 -13.79
CA LEU A 93 15.84 -3.49 -14.74
C LEU A 93 16.82 -3.70 -15.92
N ASN A 94 17.90 -4.46 -15.71
CA ASN A 94 18.83 -4.83 -16.79
C ASN A 94 18.31 -5.99 -17.66
N PHE A 95 17.42 -6.82 -17.13
CA PHE A 95 16.88 -7.99 -17.82
C PHE A 95 15.55 -7.70 -18.52
N MET A 96 14.76 -6.80 -17.92
CA MET A 96 13.42 -6.42 -18.32
C MET A 96 13.26 -4.91 -18.10
N PRO A 97 13.70 -4.07 -19.05
CA PRO A 97 13.47 -2.64 -19.00
C PRO A 97 11.97 -2.30 -19.12
#